data_AF-A0A840KDY2-F1
#
_entry.id   AF-A0A840KDY2-F1
#
_cell.length_a   1.000
_cell.length_b   1.000
_cell.length_c   1.000
_cell.angle_alpha   90.00
_cell.angle_beta   90.00
_cell.angle_gamma   90.00
#
_symmetry.space_group_name_H-M   'P 1'
#
loop_
_entity.id
_entity.type
_entity.pdbx_description
1 polymer ?
#
loop_
_entity_poly.entity_id
_entity_poly.type
_entity_poly.pdbx_seq_one_letter_code
_entity_poly.pdbx_strand_id
1 'polypeptide(L)'
;MEFTQEQKLYVEIVQKVWDDAEFKKALFRDPVETIENFMGKKINLPEGKTLVIKDQTDESTLYINIPAEQNLEDVELNERQLEAVAGGKGILDVIVDLFQLSTPKI
;
A
#
# COMPACT_ATOMS: atom_id res chain seq x y z
N MET A 1 4.68 10.69 17.27
CA MET A 1 3.71 9.71 16.76
C MET A 1 4.42 8.37 16.70
N GLU A 2 3.79 7.28 17.11
CA GLU A 2 4.35 5.93 16.97
C GLU A 2 4.01 5.41 15.56
N PHE A 3 5.00 4.87 14.85
CA PHE A 3 4.77 4.23 13.55
C PHE A 3 3.99 2.93 13.72
N THR A 4 3.03 2.68 12.83
CA THR A 4 2.34 1.38 12.78
C THR A 4 3.31 0.28 12.34
N GLN A 5 2.94 -0.97 12.57
CA GLN A 5 3.76 -2.11 12.16
C GLN A 5 3.91 -2.18 10.64
N GLU A 6 2.88 -1.79 9.87
CA GLU A 6 2.96 -1.73 8.41
C GLU A 6 3.93 -0.65 7.93
N GLN A 7 3.95 0.52 8.59
CA GLN A 7 4.86 1.62 8.24
C GLN A 7 6.32 1.23 8.50
N LYS A 8 6.61 0.57 9.62
CA LYS A 8 7.95 0.07 9.94
C LYS A 8 8.42 -0.93 8.88
N LEU A 9 7.56 -1.88 8.52
CA LEU A 9 7.85 -2.87 7.49
C LEU A 9 8.15 -2.22 6.13
N TYR A 10 7.36 -1.21 5.73
CA TYR A 10 7.60 -0.48 4.49
C TYR A 10 9.01 0.12 4.46
N VAL A 11 9.39 0.83 5.54
CA VAL A 11 10.73 1.43 5.66
C VAL A 11 11.81 0.36 5.58
N GLU A 12 11.65 -0.75 6.30
CA GLU A 12 12.62 -1.86 6.30
C GLU A 12 12.80 -2.46 4.89
N ILE A 13 11.71 -2.68 4.15
CA ILE A 13 11.78 -3.19 2.77
C ILE A 13 12.49 -2.18 1.86
N VAL A 14 12.15 -0.89 1.95
CA VAL A 14 12.78 0.15 1.11
C VAL A 14 14.28 0.23 1.39
N GLN A 15 14.69 0.27 2.66
CA GLN A 15 16.12 0.24 3.04
C GLN A 15 16.80 -1.00 2.47
N LYS A 16 16.17 -2.17 2.64
CA LYS A 16 16.72 -3.44 2.14
C LYS A 16 16.87 -3.46 0.61
N VAL A 17 15.96 -2.85 -0.13
CA VAL A 17 16.05 -2.70 -1.60
C VAL A 17 17.25 -1.83 -2.02
N TRP A 18 17.60 -0.81 -1.23
CA TRP A 18 18.75 0.04 -1.51
C TRP A 18 20.07 -0.62 -1.14
N ASP A 19 20.12 -1.36 -0.03
CA ASP A 19 21.36 -1.97 0.48
C ASP A 19 21.69 -3.34 -0.14
N ASP A 20 20.70 -4.07 -0.65
CA ASP A 20 20.85 -5.46 -1.09
C ASP A 20 20.29 -5.68 -2.51
N ALA A 21 21.21 -5.73 -3.48
CA ALA A 21 20.87 -5.92 -4.89
C ALA A 21 20.26 -7.30 -5.19
N GLU A 22 20.63 -8.35 -4.44
CA GLU A 22 20.06 -9.69 -4.63
C GLU A 22 18.64 -9.74 -4.05
N PHE A 23 18.41 -9.09 -2.91
CA PHE A 23 17.07 -8.88 -2.38
C PHE A 23 16.19 -8.12 -3.37
N LYS A 24 16.69 -7.02 -3.95
CA LYS A 24 15.96 -6.24 -4.97
C LYS A 24 15.56 -7.09 -6.18
N LYS A 25 16.47 -7.91 -6.71
CA LYS A 25 16.18 -8.84 -7.81
C LYS A 25 15.13 -9.88 -7.42
N ALA A 26 15.25 -10.47 -6.23
CA ALA A 26 14.28 -11.44 -5.73
C ALA A 26 12.89 -10.81 -5.56
N LEU A 27 12.83 -9.60 -4.99
CA LEU A 27 11.60 -8.86 -4.75
C LEU A 27 10.85 -8.54 -6.05
N PHE A 28 11.56 -8.21 -7.13
CA PHE A 28 10.91 -7.97 -8.43
C PHE A 28 10.49 -9.25 -9.16
N ARG A 29 11.09 -10.39 -8.82
CA ARG A 29 10.73 -11.68 -9.41
C ARG A 29 9.53 -12.29 -8.69
N ASP A 30 9.55 -12.33 -7.37
CA ASP A 30 8.46 -12.83 -6.53
C ASP A 30 8.34 -11.97 -5.27
N PRO A 31 7.50 -10.91 -5.31
CA PRO A 31 7.34 -10.00 -4.18
C PRO A 31 6.81 -10.69 -2.94
N VAL A 32 5.87 -11.63 -3.12
CA VAL A 32 5.17 -12.30 -2.01
C VAL A 32 6.16 -13.20 -1.28
N GLU A 33 6.79 -14.13 -1.98
CA GLU A 33 7.75 -15.06 -1.39
C GLU A 33 8.92 -14.31 -0.74
N THR A 34 9.44 -13.27 -1.39
CA THR A 34 10.57 -12.50 -0.89
C THR A 34 10.23 -11.78 0.43
N ILE A 35 9.05 -11.15 0.50
CA ILE A 35 8.60 -10.46 1.71
C ILE A 35 8.29 -11.46 2.83
N GLU A 36 7.69 -12.60 2.51
CA GLU A 36 7.41 -13.64 3.51
C GLU A 36 8.69 -14.21 4.12
N ASN A 37 9.70 -14.47 3.29
CA ASN A 37 11.01 -14.92 3.75
C ASN A 37 11.73 -13.85 4.57
N PHE A 38 11.62 -12.58 4.18
CA PHE A 38 12.21 -11.47 4.91
C PHE A 38 11.59 -11.27 6.30
N MET A 39 10.26 -11.37 6.40
CA MET A 39 9.56 -11.18 7.66
C MET A 39 9.45 -12.44 8.53
N GLY A 40 9.69 -13.62 7.95
CA GLY A 40 9.45 -14.91 8.61
C GLY A 40 7.97 -15.19 8.89
N LYS A 41 7.05 -14.52 8.19
CA LYS A 41 5.59 -14.70 8.34
C LYS A 41 4.89 -14.59 6.99
N LYS A 42 3.76 -15.30 6.84
CA LYS A 42 2.91 -15.25 5.65
C LYS A 42 2.24 -13.88 5.51
N ILE A 43 2.15 -13.39 4.27
CA ILE A 43 1.36 -12.20 3.95
C ILE A 43 -0.02 -12.63 3.47
N ASN A 44 -1.05 -11.99 4.01
CA ASN A 44 -2.42 -12.29 3.63
C ASN A 44 -2.86 -11.32 2.53
N LEU A 45 -2.60 -11.69 1.28
CA LEU A 45 -3.03 -10.91 0.13
C LEU A 45 -4.53 -11.14 -0.10
N PRO A 46 -5.34 -10.09 -0.35
CA PRO A 46 -6.76 -10.27 -0.66
C PRO A 46 -6.96 -11.18 -1.87
N GLU A 47 -8.02 -11.98 -1.84
CA GLU A 47 -8.32 -12.95 -2.90
C GLU A 47 -8.42 -12.25 -4.27
N GLY A 48 -7.83 -12.88 -5.29
CA GLY A 48 -7.80 -12.35 -6.65
C GLY A 48 -6.92 -11.12 -6.86
N LYS A 49 -6.19 -10.64 -5.85
CA LYS A 49 -5.21 -9.55 -5.99
C LYS A 49 -3.81 -10.09 -6.25
N THR A 50 -3.00 -9.29 -6.92
CA THR A 50 -1.57 -9.55 -7.15
C THR A 50 -0.78 -8.36 -6.64
N LEU A 51 0.31 -8.63 -5.91
CA LEU A 51 1.24 -7.59 -5.48
C LEU A 51 2.25 -7.34 -6.60
N VAL A 52 2.38 -6.08 -7.04
CA VAL A 52 3.35 -5.65 -8.05
C VAL A 52 4.23 -4.56 -7.44
N ILE A 53 5.55 -4.72 -7.58
CA ILE A 53 6.53 -3.71 -7.15
C ILE A 53 7.09 -3.01 -8.38
N LYS A 54 7.17 -1.68 -8.33
CA LYS A 54 7.78 -0.84 -9.36
C LYS A 54 8.85 0.05 -8.74
N ASP A 55 10.05 -0.02 -9.30
CA ASP A 55 11.13 0.87 -8.92
C ASP A 55 10.92 2.25 -9.56
N GLN A 56 10.83 3.28 -8.74
CA GLN A 56 10.67 4.68 -9.16
C GLN A 56 11.91 5.52 -8.87
N THR A 57 13.10 4.91 -8.82
CA THR A 57 14.37 5.61 -8.49
C THR A 57 14.88 6.50 -9.64
N ASP A 58 14.46 6.28 -10.90
CA ASP A 58 14.89 7.11 -12.04
C ASP A 58 14.26 8.51 -11.97
N GLU A 59 15.09 9.50 -11.61
CA GLU A 59 14.72 10.92 -11.48
C GLU A 59 14.24 11.56 -12.79
N SER A 60 14.55 10.97 -13.95
CA SER A 60 14.08 11.47 -15.25
C SER A 60 12.69 10.98 -15.62
N THR A 61 12.10 10.07 -14.82
CA THR A 61 10.81 9.46 -15.08
C THR A 61 9.76 9.93 -14.07
N LEU A 62 8.63 10.43 -14.56
CA LEU A 62 7.48 10.79 -13.73
C LEU A 62 6.46 9.65 -13.70
N TYR A 63 5.96 9.32 -12.52
CA TYR A 63 4.96 8.28 -12.32
C TYR A 63 3.63 8.88 -11.88
N ILE A 64 2.53 8.42 -12.48
CA ILE A 64 1.17 8.69 -12.05
C ILE A 64 0.48 7.37 -11.69
N ASN A 65 -0.05 7.28 -10.48
CA ASN A 65 -0.86 6.14 -10.05
C ASN A 65 -2.34 6.46 -10.32
N ILE A 66 -2.95 5.74 -11.25
CA ILE A 66 -4.39 5.84 -11.53
C ILE A 66 -5.08 4.71 -10.76
N PRO A 67 -5.87 5.01 -9.72
CA PRO A 67 -6.57 3.99 -8.96
C PRO A 67 -7.63 3.30 -9.83
N ALA A 68 -7.96 2.05 -9.50
CA ALA A 68 -9.11 1.38 -10.10
C ALA A 68 -10.39 2.17 -9.80
N GLU A 69 -11.28 2.25 -10.79
CA GLU A 69 -12.60 2.82 -10.60
C GLU A 69 -13.29 2.11 -9.43
N GLN A 70 -13.70 2.90 -8.44
CA GLN A 70 -14.39 2.38 -7.27
C GLN A 70 -15.84 2.18 -7.67
N ASN A 71 -16.35 0.96 -7.61
CA ASN A 71 -17.79 0.75 -7.74
C ASN A 71 -18.43 1.23 -6.42
N LEU A 72 -18.99 2.45 -6.46
CA LEU A 72 -19.59 3.11 -5.30
C LEU A 72 -21.06 2.70 -5.07
N GLU A 73 -21.65 1.93 -5.98
CA GLU A 73 -23.08 1.62 -5.95
C GLU A 73 -23.46 0.73 -4.76
N ASP A 74 -22.50 0.00 -4.17
CA ASP A 74 -22.70 -0.96 -3.08
C ASP A 74 -21.71 -0.78 -1.91
N VAL A 75 -21.20 0.45 -1.70
CA VAL A 75 -20.25 0.72 -0.60
C VAL A 75 -21.02 0.90 0.72
N GLU A 76 -21.04 -0.15 1.53
CA GLU A 76 -21.47 -0.07 2.93
C GLU A 76 -20.39 0.60 3.80
N LEU A 77 -20.72 1.75 4.36
CA LEU A 77 -19.85 2.49 5.28
C LEU A 77 -20.03 1.97 6.70
N ASN A 78 -18.93 1.77 7.43
CA ASN A 78 -19.01 1.51 8.87
C ASN A 78 -19.35 2.78 9.66
N GLU A 79 -19.72 2.64 10.94
CA GLU A 79 -20.15 3.76 11.79
C GLU A 79 -19.19 4.95 11.80
N ARG A 80 -17.87 4.69 11.87
CA ARG A 80 -16.85 5.75 11.86
C ARG A 80 -16.81 6.48 10.52
N GLN A 81 -17.02 5.77 9.42
CA GLN A 81 -17.08 6.38 8.08
C GLN A 81 -18.37 7.16 7.87
N LEU A 82 -19.50 6.67 8.40
CA LEU A 82 -20.78 7.39 8.39
C LEU A 82 -20.70 8.68 9.21
N GLU A 83 -20.05 8.63 10.38
CA GLU A 83 -19.80 9.82 11.21
C GLU A 83 -18.96 10.86 10.45
N ALA A 84 -17.93 10.41 9.72
CA ALA A 84 -17.14 11.31 8.88
C ALA A 84 -17.98 11.97 7.77
N VAL A 85 -18.87 11.23 7.11
CA VAL A 85 -19.80 11.77 6.10
C VAL A 85 -20.77 12.78 6.73
N ALA A 86 -21.33 12.44 7.90
CA ALA A 86 -22.21 13.35 8.65
C ALA A 86 -21.48 14.63 9.10
N GLY A 87 -20.16 14.56 9.33
CA GLY A 87 -19.27 15.69 9.58
C GLY A 87 -18.98 16.57 8.35
N GLY A 88 -19.61 16.31 7.20
CA GLY A 88 -19.49 17.12 5.98
C GLY A 88 -18.38 16.64 5.02
N LYS A 89 -17.80 15.48 5.27
CA LYS A 89 -16.79 14.89 4.39
C LYS A 89 -17.45 14.19 3.21
N GLY A 90 -16.99 14.44 1.98
CA GLY A 90 -17.51 13.76 0.81
C GLY A 90 -17.18 12.27 0.85
N ILE A 91 -18.05 11.43 0.27
CA ILE A 91 -17.80 9.98 0.12
C ILE A 91 -16.47 9.68 -0.58
N LEU A 92 -16.09 10.51 -1.56
CA LEU A 92 -14.78 10.44 -2.22
C LEU A 92 -13.63 10.74 -1.27
N ASP A 93 -13.77 11.72 -0.38
CA ASP A 93 -12.72 12.08 0.60
C ASP A 93 -12.54 10.97 1.66
N VAL A 94 -13.60 10.24 2.00
CA VAL A 94 -13.52 9.08 2.90
C VAL A 94 -12.75 7.92 2.25
N ILE A 95 -12.99 7.69 0.95
CA ILE A 95 -12.36 6.61 0.19
C ILE A 95 -10.91 6.95 -0.15
N VAL A 96 -10.62 8.19 -0.53
CA VAL A 96 -9.26 8.67 -0.77
C VAL A 96 -8.43 8.57 0.50
N ASP A 97 -8.97 8.95 1.67
CA ASP A 97 -8.24 8.78 2.93
C ASP A 97 -8.00 7.31 3.28
N LEU A 98 -8.91 6.39 2.95
CA LEU A 98 -8.67 4.96 3.15
C LEU A 98 -7.53 4.45 2.27
N PHE A 99 -7.49 4.90 1.02
CA PHE A 99 -6.38 4.61 0.09
C PHE A 99 -5.06 5.23 0.57
N GLN A 100 -5.08 6.48 1.04
CA GLN A 100 -3.92 7.21 1.52
C GLN A 100 -3.46 6.75 2.91
N LEU A 101 -4.32 6.14 3.74
CA LEU A 101 -3.89 5.42 4.95
C LEU A 101 -3.28 4.05 4.60
N SER A 102 -3.72 3.42 3.51
CA SER A 102 -3.16 2.17 3.02
C SER A 102 -1.82 2.35 2.29
N THR A 103 -1.48 3.57 1.86
CA THR A 103 -0.16 3.91 1.35
C THR A 103 0.58 4.77 2.39
N PRO A 104 1.69 4.30 2.98
CA PRO A 104 2.41 5.11 3.95
C PRO A 104 2.83 6.44 3.31
N LYS A 105 2.48 7.57 3.94
CA LYS A 105 3.08 8.86 3.62
C LYS A 105 4.58 8.78 3.92
N ILE A 106 5.38 8.97 2.87
CA ILE A 106 6.84 9.15 2.96
C ILE A 106 7.13 10.44 3.74
#